data_AF-A0A2K3P7Y2-F1
#
_entry.id   AF-A0A2K3P7Y2-F1
#
_cell.length_a   1.000
_cell.length_b   1.000
_cell.length_c   1.000
_cell.angle_alpha   90.00
_cell.angle_beta   90.00
_cell.angle_gamma   90.00
#
_symmetry.space_group_name_H-M   'P 1'
#
loop_
_entity.id
_entity.type
_entity.pdbx_description
1 polymer ?
#
loop_
_entity_poly.entity_id
_entity_poly.type
_entity_poly.pdbx_seq_one_letter_code
_entity_poly.pdbx_strand_id
1 'polypeptide(L)'
;MVSATSSPPSKVEVESEQKWVDNGKSRNAKWWYSTFHTVTAMIGAGVLSLPYAMAYLGWIPGTLMLLLSWSLTLNTMWQMIQLHECVPGTRFDRYVDLGKHAFGPKLGPWIVLPQQLIVQIGCNIVYMLPNFNSVASVSLAAAVMSLRIQFGGENSHVITKLLW
;
A
#
# COMPACT_ATOMS: atom_id res chain seq x y z
N MET A 1 1.63 -32.52 -30.62
CA MET A 1 0.47 -31.68 -31.00
C MET A 1 -0.73 -32.19 -30.22
N VAL A 2 -1.00 -31.60 -29.04
CA VAL A 2 -2.14 -32.00 -28.19
C VAL A 2 -3.34 -31.18 -28.62
N SER A 3 -4.35 -31.87 -29.14
CA SER A 3 -5.63 -31.32 -29.59
C SER A 3 -6.43 -30.83 -28.39
N ALA A 4 -6.63 -29.52 -28.27
CA ALA A 4 -7.56 -28.94 -27.31
C ALA A 4 -8.98 -28.98 -27.91
N THR A 5 -9.77 -29.97 -27.51
CA THR A 5 -11.23 -29.92 -27.67
C THR A 5 -11.77 -28.86 -26.70
N SER A 6 -11.99 -27.63 -27.18
CA SER A 6 -12.78 -26.64 -26.44
C SER A 6 -14.17 -26.57 -27.06
N SER A 7 -15.18 -26.97 -26.28
CA SER A 7 -16.59 -26.80 -26.60
C SER A 7 -16.88 -25.34 -26.98
N PRO A 8 -17.81 -25.07 -27.94
CA PRO A 8 -18.16 -23.71 -28.31
C PRO A 8 -18.69 -22.95 -27.08
N PRO A 9 -18.24 -21.71 -26.84
CA PRO A 9 -18.67 -20.93 -25.70
C PRO A 9 -20.19 -20.74 -25.73
N SER A 10 -20.81 -20.89 -24.56
CA SER A 10 -22.27 -20.74 -24.44
C SER A 10 -22.66 -19.29 -24.77
N LYS A 11 -23.81 -19.08 -25.44
CA LYS A 11 -24.27 -17.74 -25.84
C LYS A 11 -24.34 -16.74 -24.67
N VAL A 12 -24.58 -17.24 -23.46
CA VAL A 12 -24.66 -16.46 -22.22
C VAL A 12 -23.30 -15.88 -21.82
N GLU A 13 -22.21 -16.59 -22.09
CA GLU A 13 -20.84 -16.17 -21.75
C GLU A 13 -20.38 -15.04 -22.68
N VAL A 14 -20.59 -15.21 -23.99
CA VAL A 14 -20.29 -14.19 -25.01
C VAL A 14 -21.09 -12.90 -24.76
N GLU A 15 -22.38 -13.03 -24.42
CA GLU A 15 -23.23 -11.86 -24.11
C GLU A 15 -22.79 -11.16 -22.83
N SER A 16 -22.32 -11.92 -21.83
CA SER A 16 -21.81 -11.34 -20.59
C SER A 16 -20.51 -10.57 -20.80
N GLU A 17 -19.55 -11.12 -21.56
CA GLU A 17 -18.30 -10.46 -21.92
C GLU A 17 -18.54 -9.20 -22.75
N GLN A 18 -19.42 -9.27 -23.76
CA GLN A 18 -19.78 -8.13 -24.59
C GLN A 18 -20.39 -7.00 -23.75
N LYS A 19 -21.28 -7.35 -22.80
CA LYS A 19 -21.91 -6.40 -21.88
C LYS A 19 -20.91 -5.77 -20.90
N TRP A 20 -19.86 -6.48 -20.51
CA TRP A 20 -18.75 -5.92 -19.70
C TRP A 20 -17.89 -4.95 -20.49
N VAL A 21 -17.57 -5.28 -21.74
CA VAL A 21 -16.80 -4.41 -22.65
C VAL A 21 -17.59 -3.13 -22.96
N ASP A 22 -18.89 -3.25 -23.23
CA ASP A 22 -19.74 -2.11 -23.61
C ASP A 22 -20.13 -1.21 -22.42
N ASN A 23 -20.15 -1.73 -21.19
CA ASN A 23 -20.47 -0.96 -19.97
C ASN A 23 -19.21 -0.40 -19.27
N GLY A 24 -18.02 -0.70 -19.77
CA GLY A 24 -16.79 -0.07 -19.32
C GLY A 24 -16.79 1.41 -19.68
N LYS A 25 -17.22 2.29 -18.75
CA LYS A 25 -16.98 3.75 -18.85
C LYS A 25 -15.55 3.98 -19.38
N SER A 26 -15.36 4.84 -20.38
CA SER A 26 -14.03 5.14 -20.90
C SER A 26 -13.15 5.68 -19.77
N ARG A 27 -12.27 4.82 -19.25
CA ARG A 27 -11.35 5.18 -18.17
C ARG A 27 -10.19 5.93 -18.83
N ASN A 28 -10.26 7.25 -18.87
CA ASN A 28 -9.12 8.11 -19.23
C ASN A 28 -8.10 8.11 -18.07
N ALA A 29 -7.56 6.95 -17.74
CA ALA A 29 -6.55 6.79 -16.70
C ALA A 29 -5.18 6.87 -17.37
N LYS A 30 -4.49 8.00 -17.19
CA LYS A 30 -3.10 8.13 -17.63
C LYS A 30 -2.21 7.29 -16.70
N TRP A 31 -1.25 6.57 -17.27
CA TRP A 31 -0.33 5.70 -16.51
C TRP A 31 0.38 6.44 -15.36
N TRP A 32 0.72 7.71 -15.57
CA TRP A 32 1.32 8.58 -14.57
C TRP A 32 0.48 8.70 -13.29
N TYR A 33 -0.85 8.81 -13.39
CA TYR A 33 -1.72 8.89 -12.21
C TYR A 33 -1.62 7.61 -11.37
N SER A 34 -1.58 6.44 -12.02
CA SER A 34 -1.41 5.17 -11.32
C SER A 34 -0.07 5.11 -10.58
N THR A 35 1.01 5.53 -11.25
CA THR A 35 2.35 5.57 -10.64
C THR A 35 2.37 6.51 -9.44
N PHE A 36 1.78 7.71 -9.53
CA PHE A 36 1.72 8.64 -8.39
C PHE A 36 0.90 8.08 -7.23
N HIS A 37 -0.24 7.43 -7.50
CA HIS A 37 -1.02 6.81 -6.43
C HIS A 37 -0.25 5.68 -5.72
N THR A 38 0.49 4.86 -6.46
CA THR A 38 1.35 3.83 -5.88
C THR A 38 2.48 4.44 -5.06
N VAL A 39 3.18 5.45 -5.59
CA VAL A 39 4.29 6.11 -4.88
C VAL A 39 3.80 6.78 -3.60
N THR A 40 2.70 7.52 -3.63
CA THR A 40 2.12 8.15 -2.44
C THR A 40 1.66 7.12 -1.41
N ALA A 41 1.13 5.97 -1.83
CA ALA A 41 0.79 4.88 -0.91
C ALA A 41 2.03 4.26 -0.24
N MET A 42 3.19 4.28 -0.91
CA MET A 42 4.46 3.79 -0.37
C MET A 42 5.18 4.83 0.50
N ILE A 43 5.08 6.13 0.15
CA ILE A 43 5.60 7.24 0.95
C ILE A 43 4.66 7.46 2.14
N GLY A 44 4.86 6.66 3.18
CA GLY A 44 4.09 6.73 4.42
C GLY A 44 4.93 6.31 5.62
N ALA A 45 4.33 5.56 6.53
CA ALA A 45 4.97 5.12 7.77
C ALA A 45 6.28 4.32 7.52
N GLY A 46 6.40 3.65 6.37
CA GLY A 46 7.61 2.90 5.99
C GLY A 46 8.84 3.74 5.69
N VAL A 47 8.69 4.98 5.19
CA VAL A 47 9.85 5.85 4.90
C VAL A 47 10.33 6.55 6.17
N LEU A 48 9.45 6.80 7.14
CA LEU A 48 9.80 7.44 8.41
C LEU A 48 10.70 6.57 9.30
N SER A 49 10.62 5.25 9.19
CA SER A 49 11.48 4.31 9.94
C SER A 49 12.83 4.06 9.27
N LEU A 50 12.98 4.43 7.99
CA LEU A 50 14.17 4.14 7.19
C LEU A 50 15.43 4.87 7.70
N PRO A 51 15.41 6.18 8.06
CA PRO A 51 16.57 6.85 8.64
C PRO A 51 17.02 6.22 9.97
N TYR A 52 16.05 5.79 10.78
CA TYR A 52 16.32 5.11 12.04
C TYR A 52 17.01 3.76 11.80
N ALA A 53 16.52 2.94 10.87
CA ALA A 53 17.15 1.67 10.51
C ALA A 53 18.57 1.87 9.93
N MET A 54 18.77 2.89 9.09
CA MET A 54 20.08 3.24 8.53
C MET A 54 21.09 3.66 9.60
N ALA A 55 20.64 4.27 10.71
CA ALA A 55 21.51 4.63 11.83
C ALA A 55 22.07 3.41 12.59
N TYR A 56 21.32 2.31 12.67
CA TYR A 56 21.79 1.07 13.31
C TYR A 56 22.63 0.18 12.40
N LEU A 57 22.28 0.06 11.11
CA LEU A 57 23.03 -0.78 10.17
C LEU A 57 24.29 -0.08 9.64
N GLY A 58 24.32 1.26 9.59
CA GLY A 58 25.37 2.02 8.92
C GLY A 58 25.10 2.18 7.42
N TRP A 59 25.81 3.13 6.81
CA TRP A 59 25.47 3.62 5.46
C TRP A 59 25.65 2.58 4.35
N ILE A 60 26.79 1.88 4.29
CA ILE A 60 27.06 0.88 3.23
C ILE A 60 26.08 -0.29 3.25
N PRO A 61 25.95 -1.04 4.36
CA PRO A 61 25.02 -2.18 4.40
C PRO A 61 23.56 -1.72 4.27
N GLY A 62 23.22 -0.53 4.80
CA GLY A 62 21.91 0.07 4.62
C GLY A 62 21.60 0.34 3.15
N THR A 63 22.48 1.05 2.42
CA THR A 63 22.31 1.32 0.98
C THR A 63 22.28 0.03 0.15
N LEU A 64 23.12 -0.95 0.48
CA LEU A 64 23.11 -2.25 -0.20
C LEU A 64 21.76 -2.96 -0.03
N MET A 65 21.20 -2.99 1.18
CA MET A 65 19.89 -3.60 1.42
C MET A 65 18.75 -2.86 0.73
N LEU A 66 18.84 -1.54 0.59
CA LEU A 66 17.87 -0.76 -0.17
C LEU A 66 17.92 -1.10 -1.67
N LEU A 67 19.12 -1.23 -2.25
CA LEU A 67 19.29 -1.64 -3.64
C LEU A 67 18.80 -3.07 -3.90
N LEU A 68 19.07 -3.99 -2.96
CA LEU A 68 18.55 -5.36 -3.02
C LEU A 68 17.02 -5.38 -2.93
N SER A 69 16.44 -4.66 -1.97
CA SER A 69 14.99 -4.52 -1.80
C SER A 69 14.32 -3.93 -3.05
N TRP A 70 14.93 -2.90 -3.64
CA TRP A 70 14.46 -2.32 -4.91
C TRP A 70 14.49 -3.34 -6.05
N SER A 71 15.59 -4.07 -6.19
CA SER A 71 15.73 -5.12 -7.21
C SER A 71 14.67 -6.21 -7.04
N LEU A 72 14.41 -6.66 -5.81
CA LEU A 72 13.36 -7.64 -5.49
C LEU A 72 11.96 -7.11 -5.83
N THR A 73 11.70 -5.83 -5.57
CA THR A 73 10.42 -5.17 -5.88
C THR A 73 10.17 -5.14 -7.39
N LEU A 74 11.19 -4.80 -8.19
CA LEU A 74 11.08 -4.81 -9.65
C LEU A 74 10.87 -6.23 -10.19
N ASN A 75 11.60 -7.22 -9.68
CA ASN A 75 11.42 -8.62 -10.05
C ASN A 75 10.00 -9.12 -9.73
N THR A 76 9.46 -8.75 -8.57
CA THR A 76 8.10 -9.13 -8.15
C THR A 76 7.05 -8.45 -9.04
N MET A 77 7.23 -7.18 -9.36
CA MET A 77 6.34 -6.45 -10.27
C MET A 77 6.35 -7.08 -11.67
N TRP A 78 7.51 -7.46 -12.17
CA TRP A 78 7.64 -8.17 -13.44
C TRP A 78 6.91 -9.53 -13.44
N GLN A 79 7.01 -10.29 -12.35
CA GLN A 79 6.27 -11.54 -12.19
C GLN A 79 4.75 -11.32 -12.12
N MET A 80 4.29 -10.30 -11.39
CA MET A 80 2.88 -9.96 -11.30
C MET A 80 2.28 -9.59 -12.66
N ILE A 81 3.04 -8.87 -13.50
CA ILE A 81 2.62 -8.51 -14.87
C ILE A 81 2.44 -9.77 -15.73
N GLN A 82 3.43 -10.66 -15.74
CA GLN A 82 3.33 -11.90 -16.53
C GLN A 82 2.19 -12.81 -16.04
N LEU A 83 1.96 -12.82 -14.74
CA LEU A 83 0.94 -13.67 -14.12
C LEU A 83 -0.48 -13.13 -14.33
N HIS A 84 -0.63 -11.83 -14.64
CA HIS A 84 -1.91 -11.19 -14.96
C HIS A 84 -2.57 -11.76 -16.24
N GLU A 85 -1.75 -12.25 -17.18
CA GLU A 85 -2.16 -12.89 -18.44
C GLU A 85 -1.59 -14.31 -18.60
N CYS A 86 -1.45 -15.06 -17.49
CA CYS A 86 -0.87 -16.41 -17.51
C CYS A 86 -1.62 -17.41 -18.43
N VAL A 87 -2.88 -17.10 -18.79
CA VAL A 87 -3.68 -17.86 -19.74
C VAL A 87 -4.24 -16.87 -20.79
N PRO A 88 -4.09 -17.15 -22.11
CA PRO A 88 -4.67 -16.31 -23.15
C PRO A 88 -6.19 -16.23 -22.99
N GLY A 89 -6.72 -15.01 -22.77
CA GLY A 89 -8.16 -14.75 -22.70
C GLY A 89 -8.75 -14.56 -21.31
N THR A 90 -8.01 -14.76 -20.21
CA THR A 90 -8.54 -14.52 -18.85
C THR A 90 -7.67 -13.53 -18.07
N ARG A 91 -8.26 -12.40 -17.66
CA ARG A 91 -7.60 -11.35 -16.89
C ARG A 91 -7.70 -11.62 -15.39
N PHE A 92 -6.60 -11.92 -14.72
CA PHE A 92 -6.59 -12.18 -13.28
C PHE A 92 -6.34 -10.90 -12.46
N ASP A 93 -7.38 -10.10 -12.20
CA ASP A 93 -7.25 -8.85 -11.45
C ASP A 93 -7.12 -9.00 -9.92
N ARG A 94 -7.36 -10.21 -9.37
CA ARG A 94 -7.37 -10.44 -7.92
C ARG A 94 -6.44 -11.57 -7.52
N TYR A 95 -5.60 -11.32 -6.50
CA TYR A 95 -4.68 -12.31 -5.93
C TYR A 95 -5.37 -13.62 -5.50
N VAL A 96 -6.63 -13.53 -5.06
CA VAL A 96 -7.43 -14.71 -4.66
C VAL A 96 -7.80 -15.58 -5.87
N ASP A 97 -8.12 -14.97 -7.01
CA ASP A 97 -8.52 -15.70 -8.20
C ASP A 97 -7.31 -16.33 -8.90
N LEU A 98 -6.17 -15.65 -8.81
CA LEU A 98 -4.86 -16.18 -9.20
C LEU A 98 -4.42 -17.36 -8.32
N GLY A 99 -4.62 -17.25 -7.00
CA GLY A 99 -4.37 -18.34 -6.06
C GLY A 99 -5.29 -19.54 -6.32
N LYS A 100 -6.55 -19.32 -6.66
CA LYS A 100 -7.49 -20.40 -7.06
C LYS A 100 -7.03 -21.12 -8.32
N HIS A 101 -6.46 -20.40 -9.29
CA HIS A 101 -5.94 -20.99 -10.51
C HIS A 101 -4.66 -21.82 -10.26
N ALA A 102 -3.73 -21.31 -9.46
CA ALA A 102 -2.44 -21.98 -9.20
C ALA A 102 -2.53 -23.14 -8.19
N PHE A 103 -3.33 -23.01 -7.13
CA PHE A 103 -3.40 -23.99 -6.02
C PHE A 103 -4.74 -24.74 -5.94
N GLY A 104 -5.67 -24.45 -6.86
CA GLY A 104 -6.99 -25.07 -6.92
C GLY A 104 -8.08 -24.29 -6.14
N PRO A 105 -9.36 -24.62 -6.39
CA PRO A 105 -10.50 -23.79 -6.02
C PRO A 105 -10.77 -23.62 -4.52
N LYS A 106 -10.26 -24.54 -3.67
CA LYS A 106 -10.44 -24.48 -2.21
C LYS A 106 -9.17 -24.08 -1.45
N LEU A 107 -7.99 -24.46 -1.93
CA LEU A 107 -6.72 -24.22 -1.24
C LEU A 107 -6.12 -22.84 -1.59
N GLY A 108 -6.31 -22.37 -2.82
CA GLY A 108 -5.83 -21.05 -3.26
C GLY A 108 -6.30 -19.88 -2.38
N PRO A 109 -7.61 -19.73 -2.14
CA PRO A 109 -8.12 -18.69 -1.25
C PRO A 109 -7.63 -18.87 0.19
N TRP A 110 -7.49 -20.10 0.65
CA TRP A 110 -7.13 -20.40 2.03
C TRP A 110 -5.67 -20.07 2.37
N ILE A 111 -4.78 -20.07 1.37
CA ILE A 111 -3.37 -19.68 1.54
C ILE A 111 -3.20 -18.17 1.36
N VAL A 112 -3.84 -17.59 0.34
CA VAL A 112 -3.66 -16.17 -0.02
C VAL A 112 -4.38 -15.22 0.96
N LEU A 113 -5.56 -15.59 1.45
CA LEU A 113 -6.35 -14.71 2.33
C LEU A 113 -5.72 -14.46 3.70
N PRO A 114 -5.20 -15.47 4.43
CA PRO A 114 -4.55 -15.21 5.72
C PRO A 114 -3.35 -14.28 5.58
N GLN A 115 -2.53 -14.46 4.54
CA GLN A 115 -1.38 -13.60 4.26
C GLN A 115 -1.83 -12.15 4.00
N GLN A 116 -2.86 -11.95 3.18
CA GLN A 116 -3.41 -10.61 2.90
C GLN A 116 -3.95 -9.95 4.18
N LEU A 117 -4.62 -10.70 5.05
CA LEU A 117 -5.17 -10.19 6.31
C LEU A 117 -4.07 -9.80 7.30
N ILE A 118 -3.03 -10.63 7.46
CA ILE A 118 -1.90 -10.36 8.34
C ILE A 118 -1.21 -9.05 7.94
N VAL A 119 -0.93 -8.87 6.64
CA VAL A 119 -0.31 -7.63 6.13
C VAL A 119 -1.21 -6.43 6.34
N GLN A 120 -2.52 -6.55 6.09
CA GLN A 120 -3.45 -5.43 6.25
C GLN A 120 -3.61 -4.99 7.71
N ILE A 121 -3.69 -5.94 8.64
CA ILE A 121 -3.77 -5.67 10.08
C ILE A 121 -2.47 -5.03 10.57
N GLY A 122 -1.31 -5.56 10.15
CA GLY A 122 0.00 -5.00 10.48
C GLY A 122 0.15 -3.56 9.99
N CYS A 123 -0.19 -3.29 8.73
CA CYS A 123 -0.19 -1.92 8.19
C CYS A 123 -1.11 -1.00 8.98
N ASN A 124 -2.33 -1.43 9.31
CA ASN A 124 -3.27 -0.60 10.07
C ASN A 124 -2.70 -0.20 11.43
N ILE A 125 -2.08 -1.13 12.16
CA ILE A 125 -1.43 -0.86 13.45
C ILE A 125 -0.28 0.15 13.28
N VAL A 126 0.60 -0.07 12.31
CA VAL A 126 1.76 0.80 12.05
C VAL A 126 1.33 2.22 11.66
N TYR A 127 0.22 2.38 10.95
CA TYR A 127 -0.32 3.70 10.64
C TYR A 127 -1.03 4.33 11.83
N MET A 128 -1.72 3.56 12.67
CA MET A 128 -2.48 4.11 13.80
C MET A 128 -1.55 4.67 14.90
N LEU A 129 -0.43 4.01 15.21
CA LEU A 129 0.45 4.36 16.33
C LEU A 129 1.09 5.76 16.23
N PRO A 130 1.74 6.17 15.10
CA PRO A 130 2.30 7.50 14.97
C PRO A 130 1.22 8.59 14.93
N ASN A 131 0.05 8.29 14.37
CA ASN A 131 -1.07 9.22 14.33
C ASN A 131 -1.57 9.59 15.73
N PHE A 132 -1.67 8.64 16.66
CA PHE A 132 -2.02 8.94 18.06
C PHE A 132 -1.00 9.84 18.75
N ASN A 133 0.29 9.54 18.62
CA ASN A 133 1.36 10.35 19.20
C ASN A 133 1.39 11.77 18.60
N SER A 134 1.13 11.89 17.30
CA SER A 134 1.05 13.17 16.61
C SER A 134 -0.12 14.02 17.14
N VAL A 135 -1.32 13.46 17.24
CA VAL A 135 -2.51 14.19 17.75
C VAL A 135 -2.33 14.62 19.20
N ALA A 136 -1.76 13.76 20.06
CA ALA A 136 -1.47 14.11 21.44
C ALA A 136 -0.45 15.27 21.55
N SER A 137 0.62 15.24 20.75
CA SER A 137 1.64 16.29 20.76
C SER A 137 1.13 17.64 20.26
N VAL A 138 0.30 17.65 19.22
CA VAL A 138 -0.37 18.87 18.72
C VAL A 138 -1.35 19.43 19.76
N SER A 139 -2.12 18.58 20.43
CA SER A 139 -3.04 19.00 21.49
C SER A 139 -2.30 19.64 22.67
N LEU A 140 -1.19 19.04 23.10
CA LEU A 140 -0.35 19.61 24.15
C LEU A 140 0.25 20.96 23.74
N ALA A 141 0.77 21.06 22.51
CA ALA A 141 1.29 22.32 21.98
C ALA A 141 0.23 23.42 21.95
N ALA A 142 -0.99 23.11 21.49
CA ALA A 142 -2.12 24.04 21.49
C ALA A 142 -2.52 24.47 22.91
N ALA A 143 -2.51 23.55 23.88
CA ALA A 143 -2.79 23.86 25.27
C ALA A 143 -1.73 24.79 25.88
N VAL A 144 -0.44 24.52 25.65
CA VAL A 144 0.66 25.39 26.11
C VAL A 144 0.58 26.77 25.45
N MET A 145 0.29 26.87 24.16
CA MET A 145 0.10 28.15 23.49
C MET A 145 -1.10 28.92 24.03
N SER A 146 -2.21 28.23 24.32
CA SER A 146 -3.40 28.86 24.94
C SER A 146 -3.09 29.38 26.34
N LEU A 147 -2.33 28.63 27.14
CA LEU A 147 -1.85 29.07 28.46
C LEU A 147 -0.92 30.30 28.34
N ARG A 148 -0.02 30.30 27.35
CA ARG A 148 0.87 31.43 27.07
C ARG A 148 0.12 32.70 26.68
N ILE A 149 -1.00 32.60 25.98
CA ILE A 149 -1.84 33.76 25.62
C ILE A 149 -2.59 34.29 26.85
N GLN A 150 -3.14 33.41 27.69
CA GLN A 150 -3.87 33.81 28.90
C GLN A 150 -2.95 34.48 29.94
N PHE A 151 -1.72 33.97 30.13
CA PHE A 151 -0.77 34.53 31.10
C PHE A 151 0.20 35.59 30.52
N GLY A 152 0.34 35.65 29.19
CA GLY A 152 1.19 36.62 28.49
C GLY A 152 0.61 38.03 28.44
N GLY A 153 -0.69 38.19 28.66
CA GLY A 153 -1.33 39.51 28.83
C GLY A 153 -1.14 40.10 30.23
N GLU A 154 -1.05 39.27 31.27
CA GLU A 154 -1.11 39.76 32.65
C GLU A 154 0.26 39.82 33.35
N ASN A 155 1.26 39.01 32.95
CA ASN A 155 2.57 38.96 33.65
C ASN A 155 3.76 38.58 32.74
N SER A 156 3.80 39.08 31.49
CA SER A 156 4.86 38.74 30.51
C SER A 156 6.29 39.01 31.02
N HIS A 157 6.48 40.02 31.87
CA HIS A 157 7.79 40.40 32.42
C HIS A 157 8.27 39.55 33.62
N VAL A 158 7.36 38.86 34.31
CA VAL A 158 7.70 38.08 35.52
C VAL A 158 8.11 36.65 35.12
N ILE A 159 7.45 36.08 34.11
CA ILE A 159 7.69 34.71 33.67
C ILE A 159 9.01 34.56 32.89
N THR A 160 9.47 35.59 32.18
CA THR A 160 10.76 35.53 31.46
C THR A 160 11.97 35.49 32.39
N LYS A 161 11.84 35.99 33.62
CA LYS A 161 12.91 35.98 34.63
C LYS A 161 13.03 34.69 35.42
N LEU A 162 12.04 33.80 35.34
CA LEU A 162 12.02 32.51 36.05
C LEU A 162 12.44 31.32 35.18
N LEU A 163 12.60 31.54 33.87
CA LEU A 163 12.93 30.51 32.88
C LEU A 163 14.38 30.59 32.35
N TRP A 164 15.22 31.42 32.98
CA TRP A 164 16.67 31.48 32.79
C TRP A 164 17.38 31.51 34.13
#